data_AF-A0A426Z1P9-F1
#
_entry.id   AF-A0A426Z1P9-F1
#
_cell.length_a   1.000
_cell.length_b   1.000
_cell.length_c   1.000
_cell.angle_alpha   90.00
_cell.angle_beta   90.00
_cell.angle_gamma   90.00
#
_symmetry.space_group_name_H-M   'P 1'
#
loop_
_entity.id
_entity.type
_entity.pdbx_description
1 polymer ?
#
loop_
_entity_poly.entity_id
_entity_poly.type
_entity_poly.pdbx_seq_one_letter_code
_entity_poly.pdbx_strand_id
1 'polypeptide(L)'
;MDRWTGCFKVSLNPTKAGSCLKVAASLIFSPSSRTLLMPSVNAIFFNGDKVQGTGNSVIERLSDSRNISELLVSKLGCSANVWVVEASTFNGPFAVYKEFIPSLTSRGDPKRYDPNGFPASSAIVAILSRWYWIS
;
A
#
# COMPACT_ATOMS: atom_id res chain seq x y z
N MET A 1 -10.96 20.17 -6.67
CA MET A 1 -10.85 18.75 -7.08
C MET A 1 -11.13 17.94 -5.85
N ASP A 2 -12.20 17.17 -5.87
CA ASP A 2 -12.53 16.28 -4.78
C ASP A 2 -11.68 15.01 -4.86
N ARG A 3 -11.71 14.24 -3.78
CA ARG A 3 -10.88 13.06 -3.65
C ARG A 3 -11.71 11.90 -3.14
N TRP A 4 -11.43 10.73 -3.67
CA TRP A 4 -11.88 9.50 -3.06
C TRP A 4 -10.81 9.03 -2.09
N THR A 5 -11.17 8.87 -0.81
CA THR A 5 -10.28 8.32 0.21
C THR A 5 -10.91 7.05 0.76
N GLY A 6 -10.13 5.97 0.83
CA GLY A 6 -10.66 4.69 1.25
C GLY A 6 -9.58 3.67 1.59
N CYS A 7 -9.98 2.58 2.26
CA CYS A 7 -9.13 1.41 2.46
C CYS A 7 -9.76 0.19 1.80
N PHE A 8 -8.93 -0.62 1.15
CA PHE A 8 -9.36 -1.86 0.51
C PHE A 8 -8.28 -2.93 0.64
N LYS A 9 -8.67 -4.18 0.37
CA LYS A 9 -7.77 -5.33 0.37
C LYS A 9 -7.47 -5.72 -1.08
N VAL A 10 -6.19 -5.85 -1.43
CA VAL A 10 -5.73 -6.23 -2.78
C VAL A 10 -5.08 -7.60 -2.71
N SER A 11 -5.59 -8.55 -3.48
CA SER A 11 -4.90 -9.82 -3.71
C SER A 11 -3.90 -9.67 -4.86
N LEU A 12 -2.63 -10.02 -4.64
CA LEU A 12 -1.60 -9.98 -5.70
C LEU A 12 -1.62 -11.22 -6.58
N ASN A 13 -2.05 -12.35 -6.03
CA ASN A 13 -2.12 -13.60 -6.75
C ASN A 13 -3.54 -14.19 -6.61
N PRO A 14 -4.33 -14.26 -7.70
CA PRO A 14 -5.68 -14.82 -7.63
C PRO A 14 -5.68 -16.31 -7.29
N THR A 15 -4.57 -17.02 -7.53
CA THR A 15 -4.48 -18.47 -7.34
C THR A 15 -3.90 -18.87 -5.98
N LYS A 16 -3.22 -17.97 -5.25
CA LYS A 16 -2.85 -18.18 -3.84
C LYS A 16 -3.94 -17.62 -2.93
N ALA A 17 -4.87 -18.48 -2.51
CA ALA A 17 -5.87 -18.11 -1.52
C ALA A 17 -5.21 -17.61 -0.22
N GLY A 18 -5.55 -16.38 0.20
CA GLY A 18 -5.27 -15.88 1.56
C GLY A 18 -4.22 -14.78 1.72
N SER A 19 -3.50 -14.36 0.67
CA SER A 19 -2.50 -13.29 0.78
C SER A 19 -3.01 -11.97 0.20
N CYS A 20 -3.60 -11.13 1.04
CA CYS A 20 -4.14 -9.82 0.65
C CYS A 20 -3.41 -8.68 1.38
N LEU A 21 -3.01 -7.66 0.62
CA LEU A 21 -2.46 -6.41 1.16
C LEU A 21 -3.60 -5.48 1.56
N LYS A 22 -3.50 -4.83 2.71
CA LYS A 22 -4.37 -3.71 3.04
C LYS A 22 -3.74 -2.43 2.48
N VAL A 23 -4.53 -1.69 1.72
CA VAL A 23 -4.10 -0.47 1.04
C VAL A 23 -5.05 0.65 1.42
N ALA A 24 -4.51 1.74 1.96
CA ALA A 24 -5.22 3.01 2.02
C ALA A 24 -4.88 3.82 0.77
N ALA A 25 -5.88 4.44 0.15
CA ALA A 25 -5.64 5.28 -1.01
C ALA A 25 -6.37 6.61 -0.88
N SER A 26 -5.74 7.63 -1.45
CA SER A 26 -6.35 8.93 -1.71
C SER A 26 -6.16 9.22 -3.19
N LEU A 27 -7.27 9.25 -3.93
CA LEU A 27 -7.28 9.34 -5.39
C LEU A 27 -8.03 10.59 -5.83
N ILE A 28 -7.56 11.23 -6.90
CA ILE A 28 -8.24 12.37 -7.50
C ILE A 28 -9.55 11.87 -8.12
N PHE A 29 -10.66 12.49 -7.75
CA PHE A 29 -11.99 12.08 -8.15
C PHE A 29 -12.81 13.29 -8.60
N SER A 30 -13.59 13.10 -9.66
CA SER A 30 -14.53 14.10 -10.15
C SER A 30 -15.94 13.67 -9.76
N PRO A 31 -16.63 14.36 -8.82
CA PRO A 31 -17.97 13.97 -8.41
C PRO A 31 -19.01 14.18 -9.52
N SER A 32 -18.79 15.15 -10.40
CA SER A 32 -19.70 15.45 -11.51
C SER A 32 -19.76 14.33 -12.52
N SER A 33 -18.61 13.74 -12.86
CA SER A 33 -18.51 12.59 -13.78
C SER A 33 -18.51 11.24 -13.06
N ARG A 34 -18.37 11.22 -11.72
CA ARG A 34 -18.16 10.02 -10.89
C ARG A 34 -16.99 9.15 -11.36
N THR A 35 -15.94 9.79 -11.88
CA THR A 35 -14.75 9.09 -12.40
C THR A 35 -13.49 9.50 -11.65
N LEU A 36 -12.51 8.61 -11.63
CA LEU A 36 -11.15 8.96 -11.24
C LEU A 36 -10.51 9.85 -12.32
N LEU A 37 -9.69 10.80 -11.90
CA LEU A 37 -8.98 11.70 -12.80
C LEU A 37 -7.50 11.28 -12.93
N MET A 38 -6.89 11.65 -14.05
CA MET A 38 -5.48 11.37 -14.32
C MET A 38 -4.58 12.21 -13.39
N PRO A 39 -3.73 11.58 -12.57
CA PRO A 39 -2.80 12.29 -11.70
C PRO A 39 -1.55 12.72 -12.47
N SER A 40 -0.89 13.76 -12.00
CA SER A 40 0.46 14.13 -12.44
C SER A 40 1.53 13.28 -11.77
N VAL A 41 1.24 12.72 -10.60
CA VAL A 41 2.15 11.89 -9.79
C VAL A 41 1.41 10.72 -9.17
N ASN A 42 2.01 9.53 -9.26
CA ASN A 42 1.55 8.34 -8.55
C ASN A 42 2.56 7.97 -7.46
N ALA A 43 2.18 8.05 -6.19
CA ALA A 43 3.05 7.76 -5.07
C ALA A 43 2.59 6.51 -4.31
N ILE A 44 3.48 5.52 -4.23
CA ILE A 44 3.27 4.31 -3.43
C ILE A 44 4.17 4.40 -2.20
N PHE A 45 3.57 4.31 -1.03
CA PHE A 45 4.28 4.31 0.24
C PHE A 45 4.09 2.97 0.94
N PHE A 46 5.19 2.28 1.19
CA PHE A 46 5.21 1.04 1.96
C PHE A 46 5.35 1.39 3.44
N ASN A 47 4.26 1.25 4.19
CA ASN A 47 4.26 1.57 5.60
C ASN A 47 5.02 0.53 6.43
N GLY A 48 6.01 0.99 7.18
CA GLY A 48 6.76 0.18 8.12
C GLY A 48 5.97 -0.16 9.38
N ASP A 49 6.69 -0.25 10.49
CA ASP A 49 6.14 -0.63 11.78
C ASP A 49 5.04 0.32 12.25
N LYS A 50 3.92 -0.28 12.67
CA LYS A 50 2.81 0.45 13.28
C LYS A 50 2.89 0.33 14.78
N VAL A 51 2.88 1.46 15.49
CA VAL A 51 2.76 1.50 16.95
C VAL A 51 1.38 2.03 17.32
N GLN A 52 0.69 1.37 18.25
CA GLN A 52 -0.61 1.78 18.79
C GLN A 52 -0.56 1.80 20.32
N GLY A 53 -1.41 2.62 20.93
CA GLY A 53 -1.54 2.69 22.38
C GLY A 53 -0.39 3.42 23.07
N THR A 54 0.32 4.27 22.32
CA THR A 54 1.42 5.09 22.84
C THR A 54 0.96 6.27 23.70
N GLY A 55 -0.31 6.65 23.57
CA GLY A 55 -0.87 7.87 24.17
C GLY A 55 -0.42 9.17 23.51
N ASN A 56 0.51 9.11 22.55
CA ASN A 56 1.00 10.27 21.81
C ASN A 56 0.18 10.45 20.53
N SER A 57 -0.60 11.52 20.45
CA SER A 57 -1.50 11.80 19.33
C SER A 57 -0.80 11.90 17.97
N VAL A 58 0.45 12.37 17.94
CA VAL A 58 1.24 12.46 16.71
C VAL A 58 1.65 11.08 16.23
N ILE A 59 2.08 10.21 17.13
CA ILE A 59 2.47 8.83 16.79
C ILE A 59 1.26 8.05 16.32
N GLU A 60 0.13 8.10 17.05
CA GLU A 60 -1.10 7.42 16.63
C GLU A 60 -1.58 7.90 15.25
N ARG A 61 -1.50 9.21 14.99
CA ARG A 61 -1.86 9.80 13.70
C ARG A 61 -0.92 9.33 12.58
N LEU A 62 0.39 9.30 12.80
CA LEU A 62 1.37 8.85 11.82
C LEU A 62 1.40 7.33 11.64
N SER A 63 0.81 6.58 12.57
CA SER A 63 0.59 5.13 12.47
C SER A 63 -0.64 4.75 11.63
N ASP A 64 -1.55 5.69 11.35
CA ASP A 64 -2.76 5.45 10.57
C ASP A 64 -2.52 5.65 9.06
N SER A 65 -2.77 4.61 8.27
CA SER A 65 -2.50 4.61 6.83
C SER A 65 -3.35 5.60 6.03
N ARG A 66 -4.58 5.93 6.46
CA ARG A 66 -5.38 6.98 5.82
C ARG A 66 -4.78 8.35 6.09
N ASN A 67 -4.43 8.61 7.34
CA ASN A 67 -3.77 9.86 7.71
C ASN A 67 -2.43 10.05 6.98
N ILE A 68 -1.63 8.99 6.84
CA ILE A 68 -0.41 9.02 6.02
C ILE A 68 -0.75 9.37 4.57
N SER A 69 -1.80 8.76 4.00
CA SER A 69 -2.18 9.03 2.60
C SER A 69 -2.55 10.50 2.38
N GLU A 70 -3.31 11.09 3.31
CA GLU A 70 -3.69 12.50 3.26
C GLU A 70 -2.48 13.42 3.49
N LEU A 71 -1.59 13.05 4.40
CA LEU A 71 -0.34 13.77 4.64
C LEU A 71 0.53 13.80 3.38
N LEU A 72 0.69 12.66 2.69
CA LEU A 72 1.45 12.59 1.46
C LEU A 72 0.82 13.43 0.35
N VAL A 73 -0.51 13.44 0.20
CA VAL A 73 -1.20 14.35 -0.73
C VAL A 73 -0.88 15.82 -0.39
N SER A 74 -0.87 16.20 0.89
CA SER A 74 -0.54 17.57 1.29
C SER A 74 0.89 17.97 0.94
N LYS A 75 1.81 17.00 0.80
CA LYS A 75 3.22 17.23 0.46
C LYS A 75 3.48 17.17 -1.04
N LEU A 76 2.82 16.27 -1.76
CA LEU A 76 3.01 16.04 -3.19
C LEU A 76 2.11 16.92 -4.07
N GLY A 77 1.07 17.53 -3.47
CA GLY A 77 0.12 18.40 -4.15
C GLY A 77 -1.17 17.70 -4.58
N CYS A 78 -2.17 18.51 -4.92
CA CYS A 78 -3.54 18.05 -5.17
C CYS A 78 -3.68 17.14 -6.41
N SER A 79 -2.70 17.15 -7.31
CA SER A 79 -2.66 16.33 -8.53
C SER A 79 -1.94 14.98 -8.34
N ALA A 80 -1.64 14.59 -7.10
CA ALA A 80 -1.08 13.27 -6.81
C ALA A 80 -2.18 12.24 -6.48
N ASN A 81 -2.01 11.00 -6.93
CA ASN A 81 -2.66 9.83 -6.34
C ASN A 81 -1.69 9.15 -5.38
N VAL A 82 -2.18 8.76 -4.21
CA VAL A 82 -1.36 8.16 -3.15
C VAL A 82 -1.94 6.82 -2.73
N TRP A 83 -1.07 5.82 -2.61
CA TRP A 83 -1.39 4.50 -2.07
C TRP A 83 -0.43 4.18 -0.93
N VAL A 84 -0.97 3.90 0.25
CA VAL A 84 -0.24 3.46 1.43
C VAL A 84 -0.49 1.97 1.63
N VAL A 85 0.55 1.16 1.46
CA VAL A 85 0.50 -0.29 1.57
C VAL A 85 0.92 -0.71 2.98
N GLU A 86 0.00 -1.30 3.73
CA GLU A 86 0.30 -1.84 5.05
C GLU A 86 1.01 -3.19 4.93
N ALA A 87 2.00 -3.41 5.80
CA ALA A 87 2.64 -4.70 5.94
C ALA A 87 1.67 -5.75 6.49
N SER A 88 1.81 -6.98 6.00
CA SER A 88 0.85 -8.06 6.27
C SER A 88 1.11 -8.79 7.55
N THR A 89 2.35 -8.72 8.04
CA THR A 89 2.75 -9.21 9.35
C THR A 89 3.95 -8.42 9.83
N PHE A 90 4.18 -8.44 11.12
CA PHE A 90 5.37 -7.91 11.76
C PHE A 90 6.09 -9.10 12.40
N ASN A 91 7.38 -9.24 12.13
CA ASN A 91 8.21 -10.21 12.82
C ASN A 91 9.38 -9.50 13.50
N GLY A 92 9.28 -9.31 14.81
CA GLY A 92 10.21 -8.44 15.54
C GLY A 92 10.04 -6.97 15.12
N PRO A 93 11.14 -6.22 14.89
CA PRO A 93 11.11 -4.80 14.52
C PRO A 93 10.99 -4.55 13.00
N PHE A 94 10.44 -5.53 12.27
CA PHE A 94 10.38 -5.46 10.82
C PHE A 94 8.98 -5.73 10.28
N ALA A 95 8.50 -4.77 9.51
CA ALA A 95 7.39 -4.90 8.57
C ALA A 95 7.71 -5.93 7.48
N VAL A 96 6.88 -6.98 7.36
CA VAL A 96 7.05 -8.04 6.38
C VAL A 96 5.88 -8.07 5.40
N TYR A 97 6.18 -7.86 4.12
CA TYR A 97 5.25 -7.96 2.99
C TYR A 97 5.30 -9.37 2.38
N LYS A 98 4.69 -10.33 3.08
CA LYS A 98 4.72 -11.75 2.69
C LYS A 98 4.18 -12.03 1.28
N GLU A 99 3.32 -11.16 0.77
CA GLU A 99 2.73 -11.23 -0.56
C GLU A 99 3.78 -11.08 -1.68
N PHE A 100 4.92 -10.45 -1.37
CA PHE A 100 6.04 -10.31 -2.29
C PHE A 100 7.05 -11.44 -2.21
N ILE A 101 6.98 -12.25 -1.16
CA ILE A 101 8.01 -13.25 -0.87
C ILE A 101 7.46 -14.64 -1.20
N PRO A 102 8.09 -15.38 -2.14
CA PRO A 102 7.53 -16.65 -2.63
C PRO A 102 7.28 -17.69 -1.52
N SER A 103 8.16 -17.74 -0.52
CA SER A 103 8.04 -18.63 0.64
C SER A 103 8.76 -18.06 1.87
N LEU A 104 8.10 -18.15 3.03
CA LEU A 104 8.61 -17.65 4.31
C LEU A 104 8.80 -18.79 5.32
N THR A 105 9.72 -18.60 6.26
CA THR A 105 9.83 -19.40 7.49
C THR A 105 8.67 -19.04 8.42
N SER A 106 8.50 -19.81 9.51
CA SER A 106 7.54 -19.46 10.57
C SER A 106 7.88 -18.14 11.28
N ARG A 107 9.11 -17.64 11.10
CA ARG A 107 9.59 -16.34 11.58
C ARG A 107 9.55 -15.27 10.48
N GLY A 108 8.89 -15.50 9.34
CA GLY A 108 8.77 -14.45 8.32
C GLY A 108 10.06 -14.13 7.54
N ASP A 109 11.11 -14.93 7.69
CA ASP A 109 12.32 -14.82 6.86
C ASP A 109 12.10 -15.48 5.50
N PRO A 110 12.64 -14.95 4.38
CA PRO A 110 12.65 -15.66 3.11
C PRO A 110 13.35 -17.01 3.25
N LYS A 111 12.67 -18.11 2.93
CA LYS A 111 13.28 -19.46 2.98
C LYS A 111 14.43 -19.62 1.98
N ARG A 112 14.37 -18.87 0.89
CA ARG A 112 15.40 -18.81 -0.14
C ARG A 112 15.31 -17.46 -0.85
N TYR A 113 16.44 -16.81 -1.05
CA TYR A 113 16.57 -15.74 -2.02
C TYR A 113 16.87 -16.36 -3.38
N ASP A 114 15.96 -16.19 -4.34
CA ASP A 114 16.22 -16.50 -5.74
C ASP A 114 16.34 -15.17 -6.50
N PRO A 115 17.55 -14.79 -6.95
CA PRO A 115 17.74 -13.54 -7.68
C PRO A 115 17.12 -13.56 -9.09
N ASN A 116 16.71 -14.73 -9.59
CA ASN A 116 16.14 -14.85 -10.92
C ASN A 116 14.71 -14.31 -10.99
N GLY A 117 14.37 -13.60 -12.08
CA GLY A 117 12.98 -13.22 -12.40
C GLY A 117 12.43 -11.96 -11.71
N PHE A 118 13.29 -11.13 -11.10
CA PHE A 118 12.93 -9.85 -10.48
C PHE A 118 11.60 -9.87 -9.68
N PRO A 119 11.49 -10.73 -8.64
CA PRO A 119 10.22 -10.96 -7.96
C PRO A 119 9.64 -9.69 -7.32
N ALA A 120 10.50 -8.82 -6.76
CA ALA A 120 10.08 -7.56 -6.15
C ALA A 120 9.50 -6.57 -7.18
N SER A 121 10.20 -6.33 -8.29
CA SER A 121 9.69 -5.41 -9.31
C SER A 121 8.46 -5.97 -10.02
N SER A 122 8.43 -7.29 -10.29
CA SER A 122 7.27 -7.96 -10.87
C SER A 122 6.05 -7.83 -9.97
N ALA A 123 6.21 -7.91 -8.64
CA ALA A 123 5.11 -7.74 -7.72
C ALA A 123 4.66 -6.27 -7.59
N ILE A 124 5.58 -5.30 -7.64
CA ILE A 124 5.24 -3.87 -7.71
C ILE A 124 4.49 -3.57 -9.02
N VAL A 125 4.93 -4.14 -10.15
CA VAL A 125 4.23 -4.02 -11.43
C VAL A 125 2.87 -4.70 -11.37
N ALA A 126 2.73 -5.86 -10.70
CA ALA A 126 1.44 -6.51 -10.50
C ALA A 126 0.48 -5.66 -9.65
N ILE A 127 0.99 -4.97 -8.63
CA ILE A 127 0.23 -3.98 -7.86
C ILE A 127 -0.23 -2.84 -8.76
N LEU A 128 0.71 -2.19 -9.45
CA LEU A 128 0.46 -1.03 -10.26
C LEU A 128 -0.50 -1.33 -11.40
N SER A 129 -0.29 -2.44 -12.11
CA SER A 129 -1.15 -2.88 -13.21
C SER A 129 -2.58 -3.09 -12.76
N ARG A 130 -2.82 -3.67 -11.57
CA ARG A 130 -4.19 -3.80 -11.02
C ARG A 130 -4.83 -2.46 -10.66
N TRP A 131 -4.04 -1.43 -10.39
CA TRP A 131 -4.54 -0.10 -10.08
C TRP A 131 -4.83 0.76 -11.31
N TYR A 132 -4.25 0.43 -12.47
CA TYR A 132 -4.60 1.05 -13.75
C TYR A 132 -5.98 0.64 -14.29
N TRP A 133 -6.52 -0.51 -13.87
CA TRP A 133 -7.83 -1.01 -14.35
C TRP A 133 -9.05 -0.53 -13.55
N ILE A 134 -8.89 0.42 -12.61
CA ILE A 134 -10.01 1.04 -11.87
C ILE A 134 -10.45 2.36 -12.53
N SER A 135 -10.09 2.60 -13.80
CA SER A 135 -10.58 3.71 -14.63
C SER A 135 -11.76 3.29 -15.50
#